data_AF-A0A2A2PJI8-F1
#
_entry.id   AF-A0A2A2PJI8-F1
#
_cell.length_a   1.000
_cell.length_b   1.000
_cell.length_c   1.000
_cell.angle_alpha   90.00
_cell.angle_beta   90.00
_cell.angle_gamma   90.00
#
_symmetry.space_group_name_H-M   'P 1'
#
loop_
_entity.id
_entity.type
_entity.pdbx_description
1 polymer ?
#
loop_
_entity_poly.entity_id
_entity_poly.type
_entity_poly.pdbx_seq_one_letter_code
_entity_poly.pdbx_strand_id
1 'polypeptide(L)'
;MQVTAKERGFYGGSIKDPGDTFQLTDKKHFSNQWMVKGTEAPAKEVPKYTGYVAARGAAGKFVVKDAAGQMVGSFTGTKAEAEAEADRLNAGGEIGGTEAPAKEVGQQDADSNDNNGGDSNGLPDA
;
A
#
# COMPACT_ATOMS: atom_id res chain seq x y z
N MET A 1 2.97 29.27 10.05
CA MET A 1 1.78 28.48 10.48
C MET A 1 1.54 27.34 9.51
N GLN A 2 1.18 26.14 9.96
CA GLN A 2 0.86 25.04 9.04
C GLN A 2 -0.56 25.19 8.51
N VAL A 3 -0.72 24.96 7.21
CA VAL A 3 -2.02 24.99 6.51
C VAL A 3 -2.10 23.83 5.54
N THR A 4 -3.33 23.47 5.16
CA THR A 4 -3.58 22.50 4.11
C THR A 4 -4.34 23.16 2.98
N ALA A 5 -3.99 22.88 1.73
CA ALA A 5 -4.77 23.32 0.59
C ALA A 5 -6.11 22.57 0.53
N LYS A 6 -7.21 23.29 0.48
CA LYS A 6 -8.55 22.78 0.17
C LYS A 6 -8.80 22.74 -1.34
N GLU A 7 -8.19 23.67 -2.08
CA GLU A 7 -8.30 23.76 -3.54
C GLU A 7 -6.92 24.02 -4.16
N ARG A 8 -6.82 23.89 -5.48
CA ARG A 8 -5.58 24.19 -6.21
C ARG A 8 -5.25 25.67 -6.07
N GLY A 9 -4.07 25.96 -5.54
CA GLY A 9 -3.58 27.33 -5.41
C GLY A 9 -2.09 27.44 -5.68
N PHE A 10 -1.56 28.66 -5.76
CA PHE A 10 -0.13 28.90 -5.95
C PHE A 10 0.45 29.54 -4.69
N TYR A 11 1.44 28.89 -4.09
CA TYR A 11 2.11 29.40 -2.90
C TYR A 11 3.57 28.94 -2.85
N GLY A 12 4.48 29.83 -2.42
CA GLY A 12 5.90 29.50 -2.25
C GLY A 12 6.61 29.10 -3.54
N GLY A 13 6.17 29.60 -4.70
CA GLY A 13 6.76 29.28 -6.00
C GLY A 13 6.29 27.95 -6.60
N SER A 14 5.29 27.29 -6.01
CA SER A 14 4.75 26.01 -6.50
C SER A 14 3.22 26.00 -6.48
N ILE A 15 2.64 25.16 -7.36
CA ILE A 15 1.22 24.81 -7.26
C ILE A 15 1.04 23.88 -6.06
N LYS A 16 -0.03 24.11 -5.32
CA LYS A 16 -0.46 23.35 -4.15
C LYS A 16 -1.78 22.70 -4.49
N ASP A 17 -1.79 21.38 -4.49
CA ASP A 17 -2.98 20.58 -4.77
C ASP A 17 -3.84 20.38 -3.51
N PRO A 18 -5.15 20.15 -3.65
CA PRO A 18 -6.02 19.87 -2.52
C PRO A 18 -5.52 18.67 -1.71
N GLY A 19 -5.34 18.86 -0.40
CA GLY A 19 -4.71 17.92 0.53
C GLY A 19 -3.24 18.18 0.80
N ASP A 20 -2.56 19.04 0.04
CA ASP A 20 -1.14 19.37 0.29
C ASP A 20 -1.02 20.25 1.54
N THR A 21 -0.30 19.75 2.54
CA THR A 21 0.08 20.51 3.73
C THR A 21 1.37 21.27 3.48
N PHE A 22 1.37 22.58 3.77
CA PHE A 22 2.55 23.43 3.66
C PHE A 22 2.66 24.43 4.80
N GLN A 23 3.90 24.87 5.04
CA GLN A 23 4.18 25.90 6.01
C GLN A 23 3.97 27.27 5.38
N LEU A 24 3.06 28.05 5.96
CA LEU A 24 2.85 29.44 5.62
C LEU A 24 3.84 30.31 6.39
N THR A 25 4.65 31.08 5.66
CA THR A 25 5.66 32.01 6.20
C THR A 25 5.01 33.17 6.95
N ASP A 26 3.94 33.73 6.37
CA ASP A 26 3.18 34.83 6.98
C ASP A 26 1.68 34.55 7.00
N LYS A 27 1.03 34.98 8.08
CA LYS A 27 -0.43 34.87 8.26
C LYS A 27 -1.22 35.63 7.18
N LYS A 28 -0.62 36.65 6.56
CA LYS A 28 -1.22 37.44 5.47
C LYS A 28 -1.40 36.63 4.17
N HIS A 29 -0.62 35.56 3.99
CA HIS A 29 -0.78 34.67 2.85
C HIS A 29 -1.91 33.65 3.04
N PHE A 30 -2.52 33.61 4.22
CA PHE A 30 -3.58 32.64 4.50
C PHE A 30 -4.85 33.06 3.79
N SER A 31 -5.38 32.17 2.97
CA SER A 31 -6.63 32.41 2.25
C SER A 31 -7.66 31.36 2.62
N ASN A 32 -8.72 31.77 3.32
CA ASN A 32 -9.84 30.90 3.70
C ASN A 32 -10.60 30.31 2.51
N GLN A 33 -10.38 30.81 1.29
CA GLN A 33 -11.01 30.26 0.09
C GLN A 33 -10.46 28.88 -0.24
N TRP A 34 -9.13 28.74 -0.21
CA TRP A 34 -8.45 27.53 -0.68
C TRP A 34 -7.47 26.93 0.34
N MET A 35 -7.35 27.49 1.55
CA MET A 35 -6.51 26.98 2.63
C MET A 35 -7.30 26.79 3.93
N VAL A 36 -6.93 25.77 4.70
CA VAL A 36 -7.42 25.50 6.06
C VAL A 36 -6.24 25.46 7.04
N LYS A 37 -6.47 25.87 8.30
CA LYS A 37 -5.41 25.88 9.31
C LYS A 37 -5.18 24.47 9.86
N GLY A 38 -3.92 24.10 10.08
CA GLY A 38 -3.55 22.78 10.58
C GLY A 38 -3.62 21.70 9.50
N THR A 39 -3.54 20.45 9.94
CA THR A 39 -3.71 19.21 9.16
C THR A 39 -5.16 18.82 8.94
N GLU A 40 -6.13 19.67 9.31
CA GLU A 40 -7.56 19.47 9.07
C GLU A 40 -7.96 19.83 7.62
N ALA A 41 -7.32 19.24 6.62
CA ALA A 41 -8.08 18.85 5.43
C ALA A 41 -8.42 17.37 5.62
N PRO A 42 -9.62 16.91 5.19
CA PRO A 42 -9.99 15.52 5.33
C PRO A 42 -8.82 14.70 4.78
N ALA A 43 -8.19 13.90 5.64
CA ALA A 43 -7.34 12.82 5.19
C ALA A 43 -8.15 12.19 4.08
N LYS A 44 -7.69 12.35 2.83
CA LYS A 44 -8.37 11.91 1.62
C LYS A 44 -9.02 10.60 2.01
N GLU A 45 -10.34 10.60 2.24
CA GLU A 45 -10.98 9.40 2.79
C GLU A 45 -10.77 8.40 1.70
N VAL A 46 -9.74 7.58 1.87
CA VAL A 46 -9.38 6.54 0.94
C VAL A 46 -10.57 5.63 1.12
N PRO A 47 -11.51 5.62 0.15
CA PRO A 47 -12.81 5.04 0.40
C PRO A 47 -12.53 3.59 0.77
N LYS A 48 -12.72 3.28 2.05
CA LYS A 48 -12.43 1.98 2.63
C LYS A 48 -13.59 1.09 2.20
N TYR A 49 -13.54 0.65 0.96
CA TYR A 49 -14.47 -0.37 0.50
C TYR A 49 -14.18 -1.65 1.28
N THR A 50 -15.22 -2.41 1.56
CA THR A 50 -15.10 -3.76 2.11
C THR A 50 -15.56 -4.70 1.01
N GLY A 51 -14.79 -5.75 0.70
CA GLY A 51 -15.04 -6.63 -0.45
C GLY A 51 -14.09 -6.43 -1.63
N TYR A 52 -12.82 -6.14 -1.38
CA TYR A 52 -11.80 -6.17 -2.42
C TYR A 52 -11.60 -7.58 -2.95
N VAL A 53 -11.38 -7.69 -4.26
CA VAL A 53 -11.16 -8.97 -4.93
C VAL A 53 -10.03 -8.88 -5.96
N ALA A 54 -9.23 -9.92 -6.04
CA ALA A 54 -8.26 -10.08 -7.11
C ALA A 54 -9.00 -10.42 -8.41
N ALA A 55 -8.75 -9.64 -9.46
CA ALA A 55 -9.34 -9.85 -10.78
C ALA A 55 -8.25 -9.89 -11.85
N ARG A 56 -8.48 -10.67 -12.90
CA ARG A 56 -7.58 -10.72 -14.05
C ARG A 56 -7.66 -9.40 -14.81
N GLY A 57 -6.53 -8.69 -14.85
CA GLY A 57 -6.33 -7.46 -15.60
C GLY A 57 -5.83 -7.70 -17.03
N ALA A 58 -5.50 -6.60 -17.70
CA ALA A 58 -4.96 -6.63 -19.06
C ALA A 58 -3.55 -7.26 -19.09
N ALA A 59 -3.16 -7.80 -20.25
CA ALA A 59 -1.84 -8.40 -20.48
C ALA A 59 -1.46 -9.55 -19.52
N GLY A 60 -2.45 -10.28 -18.99
CA GLY A 60 -2.21 -11.43 -18.10
C GLY A 60 -1.76 -11.05 -16.69
N LYS A 61 -1.86 -9.78 -16.31
CA LYS A 61 -1.64 -9.31 -14.94
C LYS A 61 -2.91 -9.43 -14.11
N PHE A 62 -2.77 -9.35 -12.80
CA PHE A 62 -3.88 -9.27 -11.85
C PHE A 62 -3.91 -7.90 -11.19
N VAL A 63 -5.11 -7.42 -10.96
CA VAL A 63 -5.40 -6.12 -10.33
C VAL A 63 -6.34 -6.36 -9.16
N VAL A 64 -6.34 -5.47 -8.18
CA VAL A 64 -7.33 -5.51 -7.11
C VAL A 64 -8.50 -4.61 -7.48
N LYS A 65 -9.72 -5.10 -7.30
CA LYS A 65 -10.96 -4.35 -7.50
C LYS A 65 -11.71 -4.19 -6.19
N ASP A 66 -12.41 -3.08 -5.98
CA ASP A 66 -13.36 -2.91 -4.89
C ASP A 66 -14.66 -3.69 -5.13
N ALA A 67 -15.59 -3.61 -4.15
CA ALA A 67 -16.91 -4.21 -4.21
C ALA A 67 -17.79 -3.67 -5.36
N ALA A 68 -17.51 -2.48 -5.90
CA ALA A 68 -18.17 -1.94 -7.10
C ALA A 68 -17.50 -2.44 -8.40
N GLY A 69 -16.46 -3.27 -8.29
CA GLY A 69 -15.70 -3.80 -9.43
C GLY A 69 -14.76 -2.79 -10.07
N GLN A 70 -14.51 -1.64 -9.43
CA GLN A 70 -13.54 -0.67 -9.92
C GLN A 70 -12.14 -1.04 -9.44
N MET A 71 -11.13 -0.80 -10.26
CA MET A 71 -9.75 -1.08 -9.89
C MET A 71 -9.32 -0.10 -8.80
N VAL A 72 -8.79 -0.64 -7.70
CA VAL A 72 -8.38 0.14 -6.54
C VAL A 72 -6.88 0.42 -6.60
N GLY A 73 -6.54 1.72 -6.60
CA GLY A 73 -5.17 2.17 -6.79
C GLY A 73 -4.57 1.75 -8.14
N SER A 74 -3.25 1.69 -8.19
CA SER A 74 -2.48 1.32 -9.41
C SER A 74 -1.85 -0.09 -9.29
N PHE A 75 -2.34 -0.92 -8.36
CA PHE A 75 -1.75 -2.23 -8.07
C PHE A 75 -1.88 -3.18 -9.26
N THR A 76 -0.76 -3.74 -9.72
CA THR A 76 -0.71 -4.70 -10.82
C THR A 76 0.34 -5.76 -10.52
N GLY A 77 -0.06 -7.01 -10.35
CA GLY A 77 0.82 -8.10 -9.92
C GLY A 77 0.44 -9.45 -10.50
N THR A 78 0.95 -10.52 -9.89
CA THR A 78 0.48 -11.89 -10.11
C THR A 78 -0.82 -12.16 -9.33
N LYS A 79 -1.47 -13.29 -9.63
CA LYS A 79 -2.71 -13.70 -8.94
C LYS A 79 -2.54 -13.70 -7.41
N ALA A 80 -1.48 -14.36 -6.93
CA ALA A 80 -1.20 -14.50 -5.50
C ALA A 80 -0.93 -13.15 -4.82
N GLU A 81 -0.21 -12.25 -5.48
CA GLU A 81 0.05 -10.91 -4.95
C GLU A 81 -1.23 -10.06 -4.92
N ALA A 82 -2.10 -10.17 -5.93
CA ALA A 82 -3.37 -9.47 -5.96
C ALA A 82 -4.36 -10.01 -4.91
N GLU A 83 -4.36 -11.32 -4.66
CA GLU A 83 -5.17 -11.94 -3.59
C GLU A 83 -4.69 -11.45 -2.23
N ALA A 84 -3.39 -11.52 -1.95
CA ALA A 84 -2.82 -11.02 -0.70
C ALA A 84 -3.09 -9.52 -0.48
N GLU A 85 -3.02 -8.70 -1.54
CA GLU A 85 -3.34 -7.28 -1.46
C GLU A 85 -4.85 -7.06 -1.22
N ALA A 86 -5.71 -7.83 -1.88
CA ALA A 86 -7.16 -7.77 -1.63
C ALA A 86 -7.51 -8.16 -0.18
N ASP A 87 -6.90 -9.22 0.36
CA ASP A 87 -7.05 -9.64 1.75
C ASP A 87 -6.54 -8.58 2.73
N ARG A 88 -5.38 -7.96 2.44
CA ARG A 88 -4.86 -6.84 3.25
C ARG A 88 -5.82 -5.67 3.27
N LEU A 89 -6.34 -5.27 2.11
CA LEU A 89 -7.29 -4.17 2.00
C LEU A 89 -8.64 -4.51 2.68
N ASN A 90 -9.09 -5.77 2.60
CA ASN A 90 -10.28 -6.26 3.31
C ASN A 90 -10.09 -6.31 4.83
N ALA A 91 -8.89 -6.65 5.31
CA ALA A 91 -8.50 -6.56 6.72
C ALA A 91 -8.37 -5.11 7.22
N GLY A 92 -8.46 -4.14 6.29
CA GLY A 92 -8.50 -2.72 6.58
C GLY A 92 -7.24 -1.94 6.23
N GLY A 93 -6.36 -2.50 5.40
CA GLY A 93 -5.20 -1.81 4.84
C GLY A 93 -5.56 -0.58 4.00
N GLU A 94 -4.59 0.32 3.86
CA GLU A 94 -4.76 1.61 3.16
C GLU A 94 -4.47 1.47 1.66
N ILE A 95 -5.38 1.96 0.81
CA ILE A 95 -5.19 1.93 -0.65
C ILE A 95 -4.11 2.95 -1.04
N GLY A 96 -3.00 2.47 -1.60
CA GLY A 96 -1.87 3.32 -1.98
C GLY A 96 -0.84 3.55 -0.88
N GLY A 97 -0.94 2.84 0.25
CA GLY A 97 0.15 2.73 1.21
C GLY A 97 1.38 2.13 0.51
N THR A 98 2.47 2.89 0.47
CA THR A 98 3.82 2.44 0.06
C THR A 98 4.44 1.45 1.05
N GLU A 99 3.63 0.68 1.77
CA GLU A 99 4.09 -0.58 2.32
C GLU A 99 4.15 -1.56 1.15
N ALA A 100 5.27 -1.46 0.43
CA ALA A 100 5.90 -2.59 -0.20
C ALA A 100 5.78 -3.80 0.74
N PRO A 101 5.56 -5.02 0.22
CA PRO A 101 5.42 -6.18 1.07
C PRO A 101 6.58 -6.20 2.05
N ALA A 102 6.27 -6.07 3.34
CA ALA A 102 7.19 -6.51 4.36
C ALA A 102 7.48 -7.96 3.98
N LYS A 103 8.69 -8.20 3.47
CA LYS A 103 9.28 -9.53 3.48
C LYS A 103 9.34 -9.92 4.95
N GLU A 104 8.25 -10.46 5.47
CA GLU A 104 8.34 -11.24 6.69
C GLU A 104 8.99 -12.56 6.29
N VAL A 105 10.20 -12.70 6.80
CA VAL A 105 11.04 -13.86 6.66
C VAL A 105 10.38 -15.03 7.37
N GLY A 106 10.11 -16.07 6.59
CA GLY A 106 10.28 -17.45 7.04
C GLY A 106 9.02 -18.13 7.56
N GLN A 107 8.55 -19.11 6.79
CA GLN A 107 8.56 -20.48 7.28
C GLN A 107 8.83 -21.43 6.10
N GLN A 108 10.04 -21.96 6.14
CA GLN A 108 10.42 -23.16 5.41
C GLN A 108 9.59 -24.31 5.99
N ASP A 109 8.56 -24.76 5.29
CA ASP A 109 8.24 -26.18 5.34
C ASP A 109 9.10 -26.83 4.26
N ALA A 110 10.30 -27.18 4.70
CA ALA A 110 11.18 -28.07 3.99
C ALA A 110 10.43 -29.40 3.81
N ASP A 111 9.91 -29.59 2.60
CA ASP A 111 9.51 -30.90 2.11
C ASP A 111 10.71 -31.83 2.33
N SER A 112 10.54 -32.72 3.31
CA SER A 112 11.53 -33.71 3.69
C SER A 112 11.58 -34.74 2.59
N ASN A 113 12.47 -34.54 1.62
CA ASN A 113 12.81 -35.58 0.68
C ASN A 113 14.32 -35.84 0.71
N ASP A 114 14.67 -36.77 1.60
CA ASP A 114 15.59 -37.88 1.41
C ASP A 114 16.55 -37.75 0.20
N ASN A 115 17.82 -37.49 0.49
CA ASN A 115 18.89 -38.12 -0.28
C ASN A 115 20.14 -38.29 0.57
N ASN A 116 20.15 -39.42 1.29
CA ASN A 116 21.27 -40.31 1.54
C ASN A 116 22.68 -39.80 1.17
N GLY A 117 23.50 -39.56 2.19
CA GLY A 117 24.88 -39.15 2.01
C GLY A 117 25.76 -39.37 3.25
N GLY A 118 26.08 -40.63 3.53
CA GLY A 118 27.39 -41.00 4.08
C GLY A 118 27.49 -41.17 5.60
N ASP A 119 27.39 -42.43 6.05
CA ASP A 119 28.00 -42.88 7.29
C ASP A 119 28.72 -44.21 7.06
N SER A 120 29.96 -44.10 6.57
CA SER A 120 30.93 -45.20 6.60
C SER A 120 32.04 -44.81 7.57
N ASN A 121 31.84 -45.06 8.86
CA ASN A 121 32.89 -45.50 9.80
C ASN A 121 32.31 -45.75 11.21
N GLY A 122 31.96 -47.01 11.48
CA GLY A 122 31.61 -47.49 12.81
C GLY A 122 31.60 -49.01 12.87
N LEU A 123 32.77 -49.64 13.03
CA LEU A 123 32.86 -51.00 13.57
C LEU A 123 32.21 -51.00 14.97
N PRO A 124 31.37 -52.00 15.29
CA PRO A 124 31.88 -53.10 16.13
C PRO A 124 31.29 -54.50 15.87
N ASP A 125 32.19 -55.49 15.97
CA ASP A 125 32.12 -56.80 16.63
C ASP A 125 30.85 -57.69 16.54
N ALA A 126 30.97 -58.82 15.81
CA ALA A 126 30.43 -60.15 16.14
C ALA A 126 31.03 -61.23 15.21
#